data_AF-A0A9W4DUT6-F1
#
_entry.id   AF-A0A9W4DUT6-F1
#
_cell.length_a   1.000
_cell.length_b   1.000
_cell.length_c   1.000
_cell.angle_alpha   90.00
_cell.angle_beta   90.00
_cell.angle_gamma   90.00
#
_symmetry.space_group_name_H-M   'P 1'
#
loop_
_entity.id
_entity.type
_entity.pdbx_description
1 polymer ?
#
loop_
_entity_poly.entity_id
_entity_poly.type
_entity_poly.pdbx_seq_one_letter_code
_entity_poly.pdbx_strand_id
1 'polypeptide(L)'
;METAGYLPALLRETDAFRGTLLGDLTAQVEHCGSWTLYDLANHLGAGNRWAATAITAHHPGHRSPAAPREPAALLSWFDRQTAVLLDVLDGDTAAPAWTFHPPHTVGFWQRRRCLETLVHRWDAQHALGATEPLDPELAADGIAEVFDTFAPRQIEAGRAAAPACAVGFEATDTGSSWTYGPGAPAASVSGAAGDLLLMLWGRLPAGDPGLVWKGDREAAGAALRGPLVA
;
A
#
# COMPACT_ATOMS: atom_id res chain seq x y z
N MET A 1 19.58 -5.60 -13.81
CA MET A 1 19.09 -4.92 -12.60
C MET A 1 18.40 -6.01 -11.82
N GLU A 2 19.01 -6.52 -10.74
CA GLU A 2 18.33 -7.53 -9.92
C GLU A 2 17.01 -6.94 -9.44
N THR A 3 15.89 -7.62 -9.68
CA THR A 3 14.61 -7.25 -9.08
C THR A 3 14.83 -7.32 -7.57
N ALA A 4 14.97 -6.16 -6.92
CA ALA A 4 15.26 -6.10 -5.49
C ALA A 4 14.11 -6.79 -4.76
N GLY A 5 14.38 -7.88 -4.04
CA GLY A 5 13.36 -8.59 -3.30
C GLY A 5 12.61 -7.67 -2.32
N TYR A 6 11.39 -8.05 -1.94
CA TYR A 6 10.55 -7.25 -1.06
C TYR A 6 11.21 -6.94 0.30
N LEU A 7 12.06 -7.82 0.83
CA LEU A 7 12.75 -7.62 2.12
C LEU A 7 13.70 -6.41 2.10
N PRO A 8 14.71 -6.32 1.20
CA PRO A 8 15.52 -5.11 1.05
C PRO A 8 14.71 -3.85 0.76
N ALA A 9 13.63 -3.95 -0.02
CA ALA A 9 12.74 -2.82 -0.30
C ALA A 9 12.02 -2.36 0.98
N LEU A 10 11.36 -3.27 1.68
CA LEU A 10 10.65 -3.00 2.93
C LEU A 10 11.57 -2.35 3.97
N LEU A 11 12.82 -2.81 4.10
CA LEU A 11 13.78 -2.19 5.01
C LEU A 11 14.02 -0.72 4.65
N ARG A 12 14.30 -0.41 3.37
CA ARG A 12 14.50 0.97 2.90
C ARG A 12 13.27 1.85 3.14
N GLU A 13 12.08 1.36 2.77
CA GLU A 13 10.84 2.12 2.96
C GLU A 13 10.52 2.33 4.45
N THR A 14 10.82 1.34 5.29
CA THR A 14 10.64 1.45 6.74
C THR A 14 11.62 2.44 7.37
N ASP A 15 12.88 2.45 6.93
CA ASP A 15 13.88 3.42 7.42
C ASP A 15 13.49 4.85 7.04
N ALA A 16 13.01 5.06 5.81
CA ALA A 16 12.51 6.35 5.35
C ALA A 16 11.25 6.78 6.13
N PHE A 17 10.29 5.88 6.34
CA PHE A 17 9.12 6.14 7.19
C PHE A 17 9.55 6.50 8.61
N ARG A 18 10.45 5.71 9.22
CA ARG A 18 10.97 5.93 10.57
C ARG A 18 11.61 7.32 10.71
N GLY A 19 12.30 7.80 9.68
CA GLY A 19 12.88 9.14 9.64
C GLY A 19 11.84 10.25 9.84
N THR A 20 10.62 10.08 9.32
CA THR A 20 9.52 11.04 9.50
C THR A 20 9.08 11.18 10.95
N LEU A 21 9.25 10.14 11.78
CA LEU A 21 8.84 10.12 13.18
C LEU A 21 9.71 11.02 14.09
N LEU A 22 10.77 11.61 13.53
CA LEU A 22 11.56 12.68 14.17
C LEU A 22 10.89 14.05 14.04
N GLY A 23 9.86 14.18 13.20
CA GLY A 23 9.09 15.40 12.96
C GLY A 23 7.94 15.61 13.94
N ASP A 24 6.95 16.41 13.52
CA ASP A 24 5.75 16.68 14.31
C ASP A 24 4.77 15.50 14.26
N LEU A 25 4.72 14.73 15.34
CA LEU A 25 3.82 13.58 15.50
C LEU A 25 2.32 13.95 15.54
N THR A 26 1.99 15.24 15.67
CA THR A 26 0.62 15.74 15.66
C THR A 26 0.15 16.20 14.27
N ALA A 27 1.06 16.25 13.28
CA ALA A 27 0.74 16.56 11.90
C ALA A 27 -0.37 15.64 11.38
N GLN A 28 -1.36 16.22 10.73
CA GLN A 28 -2.50 15.49 10.16
C GLN A 28 -2.08 14.75 8.90
N VAL A 29 -2.50 13.50 8.77
CA VAL A 29 -2.27 12.68 7.58
C VAL A 29 -3.49 12.79 6.67
N GLU A 30 -3.38 13.65 5.66
CA GLU A 30 -4.50 14.11 4.81
C GLU A 30 -5.42 12.97 4.31
N HIS A 31 -4.85 11.86 3.86
CA HIS A 31 -5.58 10.76 3.23
C HIS A 31 -5.91 9.60 4.19
N CYS A 32 -5.66 9.77 5.49
CA CYS A 32 -5.95 8.78 6.54
C CYS A 32 -7.03 9.26 7.52
N GLY A 33 -7.93 10.15 7.08
CA GLY A 33 -9.06 10.62 7.89
C GLY A 33 -8.64 11.58 8.99
N SER A 34 -8.83 11.19 10.25
CA SER A 34 -8.48 12.02 11.44
C SER A 34 -7.13 11.67 12.06
N TRP A 35 -6.35 10.83 11.38
CA TRP A 35 -5.08 10.33 11.90
C TRP A 35 -4.03 11.42 11.94
N THR A 36 -3.25 11.43 13.02
CA THR A 36 -1.97 12.13 13.05
C THR A 36 -0.83 11.21 12.59
N LEU A 37 0.37 11.77 12.42
CA LEU A 37 1.58 10.99 12.14
C LEU A 37 1.85 9.93 13.24
N TYR A 38 1.55 10.22 14.51
CA TYR A 38 1.56 9.22 15.59
C TYR A 38 0.58 8.06 15.31
N ASP A 39 -0.65 8.34 14.90
CA ASP A 39 -1.66 7.30 14.64
C ASP A 39 -1.23 6.41 13.46
N LEU A 40 -0.64 7.01 12.43
CA LEU A 40 -0.06 6.28 11.30
C LEU A 40 1.11 5.39 11.72
N ALA A 41 2.01 5.87 12.60
CA ALA A 41 3.10 5.07 13.15
C ALA A 41 2.59 3.89 14.00
N ASN A 42 1.58 4.16 14.84
CA ASN A 42 0.92 3.13 15.64
C ASN A 42 0.24 2.08 14.75
N HIS A 43 -0.46 2.50 13.68
CA HIS A 43 -1.08 1.60 12.70
C HIS A 43 -0.04 0.71 12.03
N LEU A 44 1.01 1.30 11.45
CA LEU A 44 2.00 0.55 10.70
C LEU A 44 2.77 -0.43 11.61
N GLY A 45 3.16 0.01 12.81
CA GLY A 45 3.83 -0.86 13.78
C GLY A 45 2.93 -1.98 14.31
N ALA A 46 1.64 -1.72 14.58
CA ALA A 46 0.69 -2.76 14.95
C ALA A 46 0.44 -3.75 13.80
N GLY A 47 0.41 -3.26 12.55
CA GLY A 47 0.34 -4.07 11.34
C GLY A 47 1.55 -5.01 11.19
N ASN A 48 2.76 -4.53 11.50
CA ASN A 48 3.96 -5.36 11.53
C ASN A 48 3.82 -6.53 12.52
N ARG A 49 3.32 -6.24 13.72
CA ARG A 49 3.08 -7.26 14.75
C ARG A 49 1.97 -8.25 14.37
N TRP A 50 0.92 -7.77 13.72
CA TRP A 50 -0.18 -8.59 13.22
C TRP A 50 0.29 -9.55 12.14
N ALA A 51 1.01 -9.06 11.13
CA ALA A 51 1.59 -9.89 10.08
C ALA A 51 2.55 -10.95 10.65
N ALA A 52 3.38 -10.57 11.63
CA ALA A 52 4.25 -11.54 12.29
C ALA A 52 3.48 -12.62 13.05
N THR A 53 2.36 -12.27 13.69
CA THR A 53 1.48 -13.24 14.34
C THR A 53 0.76 -14.13 13.32
N ALA A 54 0.33 -13.57 12.19
CA ALA A 54 -0.29 -14.32 11.10
C ALA A 54 0.63 -15.39 10.50
N ILE A 55 1.93 -15.09 10.41
CA ILE A 55 2.95 -16.03 9.94
C ILE A 55 3.24 -17.09 11.00
N THR A 56 3.58 -16.67 12.23
CA THR A 56 4.10 -17.59 13.27
C THR A 56 3.02 -18.41 13.97
N ALA A 57 1.82 -17.86 14.14
CA ALA A 57 0.71 -18.50 14.84
C ALA A 57 -0.38 -19.02 13.87
N HIS A 58 -0.22 -18.81 12.56
CA HIS A 58 -1.19 -19.20 11.52
C HIS A 58 -2.64 -18.76 11.83
N HIS A 59 -2.81 -17.58 12.42
CA HIS A 59 -4.12 -17.07 12.83
C HIS A 59 -4.17 -15.52 12.79
N PRO A 60 -5.31 -14.89 12.46
CA PRO A 60 -5.45 -13.42 12.36
C PRO A 60 -5.37 -12.67 13.69
N GLY A 61 -5.51 -13.38 14.80
CA GLY A 61 -5.75 -12.81 16.12
C GLY A 61 -4.50 -12.18 16.71
N HIS A 62 -4.38 -10.86 16.57
CA HIS A 62 -3.43 -10.07 17.35
C HIS A 62 -4.06 -8.75 17.79
N ARG A 63 -3.98 -8.45 19.09
CA ARG A 63 -4.31 -7.13 19.63
C ARG A 63 -3.04 -6.53 20.21
N SER A 64 -2.42 -5.60 19.49
CA SER A 64 -1.29 -4.86 20.03
C SER A 64 -1.78 -3.82 21.04
N PRO A 65 -1.10 -3.63 22.17
CA PRO A 65 -1.30 -2.42 22.96
C PRO A 65 -0.95 -1.20 22.11
N ALA A 66 -1.58 -0.07 22.41
CA ALA A 66 -1.26 1.19 21.75
C ALA A 66 0.23 1.53 21.89
N ALA A 67 0.81 2.13 20.85
CA ALA A 67 2.18 2.60 20.88
C ALA A 67 2.39 3.64 22.01
N PRO A 68 3.62 3.76 22.55
CA PRO A 68 3.95 4.84 23.48
C PRO A 68 3.78 6.20 22.83
N ARG A 69 3.25 7.19 23.56
CA ARG A 69 3.11 8.58 23.07
C ARG A 69 4.36 9.42 23.22
N GLU A 70 5.28 9.02 24.10
CA GLU A 70 6.56 9.72 24.25
C GLU A 70 7.43 9.44 23.01
N PRO A 71 8.00 10.47 22.34
CA PRO A 71 8.67 10.31 21.05
C PRO A 71 9.80 9.28 21.02
N ALA A 72 10.70 9.27 22.01
CA ALA A 72 11.83 8.32 22.01
C ALA A 72 11.35 6.87 22.24
N ALA A 73 10.34 6.69 23.09
CA ALA A 73 9.69 5.42 23.33
C ALA A 73 8.91 4.93 22.10
N LEU A 74 8.27 5.83 21.33
CA LEU A 74 7.60 5.51 20.07
C LEU A 74 8.59 4.96 19.04
N LEU A 75 9.70 5.67 18.80
CA LEU A 75 10.76 5.23 17.88
C LEU A 75 11.28 3.85 18.27
N SER A 76 11.64 3.68 19.55
CA SER A 76 12.12 2.40 20.07
C SER A 76 11.07 1.28 19.94
N TRP A 77 9.79 1.61 20.08
CA TRP A 77 8.69 0.66 19.89
C TRP A 77 8.53 0.28 18.42
N PHE A 78 8.59 1.25 17.51
CA PHE A 78 8.48 1.03 16.08
C PHE A 78 9.63 0.15 15.57
N ASP A 79 10.86 0.43 16.00
CA ASP A 79 12.05 -0.37 15.69
C ASP A 79 11.88 -1.83 16.10
N ARG A 80 11.33 -2.07 17.28
CA ARG A 80 11.03 -3.44 17.74
C ARG A 80 9.94 -4.11 16.92
N GLN A 81 8.88 -3.41 16.51
CA GLN A 81 7.84 -4.01 15.68
C GLN A 81 8.37 -4.35 14.28
N THR A 82 9.19 -3.46 13.70
CA THR A 82 9.86 -3.69 12.44
C THR A 82 10.81 -4.88 12.51
N ALA A 83 11.67 -4.96 13.53
CA ALA A 83 12.58 -6.08 13.69
C ALA A 83 11.85 -7.43 13.81
N VAL A 84 10.73 -7.47 14.56
CA VAL A 84 9.88 -8.66 14.67
C VAL A 84 9.30 -9.07 13.32
N LEU A 85 8.87 -8.12 12.49
CA LEU A 85 8.36 -8.43 11.15
C LEU A 85 9.47 -8.93 10.22
N LEU A 86 10.63 -8.26 10.20
CA LEU A 86 11.72 -8.63 9.31
C LEU A 86 12.23 -10.04 9.60
N ASP A 87 12.37 -10.40 10.87
CA ASP A 87 12.81 -11.73 11.31
C ASP A 87 11.93 -12.86 10.76
N VAL A 88 10.60 -12.69 10.81
CA VAL A 88 9.66 -13.72 10.34
C VAL A 88 9.45 -13.72 8.83
N LEU A 89 9.79 -12.62 8.16
CA LEU A 89 9.75 -12.52 6.70
C LEU A 89 11.02 -13.07 6.07
N ASP A 90 12.14 -13.13 6.79
CA ASP A 90 13.44 -13.64 6.33
C ASP A 90 13.44 -15.18 6.27
N GLY A 91 12.71 -15.72 5.31
CA GLY A 91 12.54 -17.16 5.13
C GLY A 91 11.97 -17.55 3.77
N ASP A 92 11.55 -18.82 3.65
CA ASP A 92 10.97 -19.34 2.42
C ASP A 92 9.62 -18.67 2.11
N THR A 93 9.58 -17.92 1.01
CA THR A 93 8.37 -17.24 0.51
C THR A 93 7.21 -18.19 0.20
N ALA A 94 7.49 -19.46 -0.09
CA ALA A 94 6.47 -20.48 -0.35
C ALA A 94 5.93 -21.13 0.93
N ALA A 95 6.54 -20.88 2.09
CA ALA A 95 6.07 -21.43 3.35
C ALA A 95 4.63 -20.99 3.63
N PRO A 96 3.75 -21.89 4.12
CA PRO A 96 2.37 -21.55 4.44
C PRO A 96 2.27 -20.48 5.53
N ALA A 97 1.36 -19.53 5.37
CA ALA A 97 1.03 -18.54 6.39
C ALA A 97 -0.48 -18.25 6.37
N TRP A 98 -1.06 -17.85 7.51
CA TRP A 98 -2.41 -17.31 7.45
C TRP A 98 -2.37 -15.97 6.73
N THR A 99 -3.23 -15.75 5.76
CA THR A 99 -3.37 -14.46 5.06
C THR A 99 -4.84 -14.16 4.89
N PHE A 100 -5.19 -12.89 4.75
CA PHE A 100 -6.58 -12.52 4.53
C PHE A 100 -7.05 -12.79 3.10
N HIS A 101 -6.13 -12.97 2.14
CA HIS A 101 -6.40 -13.25 0.73
C HIS A 101 -5.35 -14.23 0.18
N PRO A 102 -5.70 -15.12 -0.77
CA PRO A 102 -4.69 -15.95 -1.44
C PRO A 102 -3.60 -15.11 -2.12
N PRO A 103 -2.37 -15.64 -2.28
CA PRO A 103 -1.91 -16.93 -1.77
C PRO A 103 -1.67 -16.92 -0.26
N HIS A 104 -1.89 -18.06 0.41
CA HIS A 104 -1.71 -18.24 1.85
C HIS A 104 -0.25 -18.58 2.22
N THR A 105 0.67 -17.66 1.92
CA THR A 105 2.12 -17.89 2.07
C THR A 105 2.84 -16.70 2.73
N VAL A 106 4.07 -16.92 3.18
CA VAL A 106 4.96 -15.84 3.69
C VAL A 106 5.20 -14.77 2.62
N GLY A 107 5.33 -15.16 1.34
CA GLY A 107 5.49 -14.24 0.22
C GLY A 107 4.35 -13.22 0.08
N PHE A 108 3.12 -13.59 0.44
CA PHE A 108 2.01 -12.64 0.49
C PHE A 108 2.27 -11.52 1.50
N TRP A 109 2.75 -11.86 2.71
CA TRP A 109 3.06 -10.86 3.73
C TRP A 109 4.28 -10.02 3.38
N GLN A 110 5.28 -10.58 2.70
CA GLN A 110 6.40 -9.81 2.18
C GLN A 110 5.91 -8.71 1.22
N ARG A 111 5.11 -9.10 0.21
CA ARG A 111 4.51 -8.17 -0.76
C ARG A 111 3.64 -7.13 -0.05
N ARG A 112 2.65 -7.58 0.72
CA ARG A 112 1.67 -6.70 1.37
C ARG A 112 2.33 -5.69 2.30
N ARG A 113 3.25 -6.12 3.17
CA ARG A 113 3.90 -5.21 4.11
C ARG A 113 4.84 -4.23 3.42
N CYS A 114 5.53 -4.66 2.37
CA CYS A 114 6.35 -3.76 1.54
C CYS A 114 5.49 -2.66 0.91
N LEU A 115 4.43 -3.03 0.20
CA LEU A 115 3.57 -2.10 -0.54
C LEU A 115 2.75 -1.17 0.38
N GLU A 116 2.30 -1.67 1.54
CA GLU A 116 1.68 -0.82 2.57
C GLU A 116 2.65 0.24 3.10
N THR A 117 3.87 -0.18 3.41
CA THR A 117 4.90 0.71 3.95
C THR A 117 5.29 1.77 2.92
N LEU A 118 5.36 1.42 1.64
CA LEU A 118 5.62 2.35 0.55
C LEU A 118 4.58 3.49 0.50
N VAL A 119 3.28 3.15 0.51
CA VAL A 119 2.21 4.15 0.46
C VAL A 119 2.17 4.98 1.74
N HIS A 120 2.32 4.35 2.91
CA HIS A 120 2.30 5.08 4.18
C HIS A 120 3.57 5.89 4.46
N ARG A 121 4.72 5.54 3.87
CA ARG A 121 5.90 6.42 3.82
C ARG A 121 5.55 7.71 3.10
N TRP A 122 4.90 7.62 1.93
CA TRP A 122 4.44 8.79 1.22
C TRP A 122 3.43 9.59 2.04
N ASP A 123 2.44 8.94 2.67
CA ASP A 123 1.45 9.61 3.52
C ASP A 123 2.13 10.39 4.67
N ALA A 124 3.12 9.79 5.32
CA ALA A 124 3.90 10.42 6.40
C ALA A 124 4.75 11.60 5.91
N GLN A 125 5.43 11.45 4.78
CA GLN A 125 6.22 12.54 4.19
C GLN A 125 5.34 13.69 3.68
N HIS A 126 4.17 13.36 3.13
CA HIS A 126 3.17 14.34 2.68
C HIS A 126 2.65 15.19 3.84
N ALA A 127 2.33 14.55 4.97
CA ALA A 127 1.95 15.26 6.20
C ALA A 127 3.01 16.26 6.69
N LEU A 128 4.28 16.04 6.34
CA LEU A 128 5.41 16.91 6.69
C LEU A 128 5.88 17.82 5.54
N GLY A 129 5.23 17.76 4.36
CA GLY A 129 5.58 18.56 3.19
C GLY A 129 6.92 18.19 2.54
N ALA A 130 7.37 16.93 2.67
CA ALA A 130 8.68 16.46 2.21
C ALA A 130 8.59 15.14 1.44
N THR A 131 7.62 15.02 0.52
CA THR A 131 7.41 13.80 -0.26
C THR A 131 8.59 13.46 -1.17
N GLU A 132 8.93 12.18 -1.19
CA GLU A 132 9.83 11.57 -2.15
C GLU A 132 9.04 10.64 -3.08
N PRO A 133 9.42 10.53 -4.37
CA PRO A 133 8.79 9.61 -5.31
C PRO A 133 8.69 8.18 -4.79
N LEU A 134 7.67 7.44 -5.22
CA LEU A 134 7.61 6.00 -4.99
C LEU A 134 8.62 5.28 -5.90
N ASP A 135 9.19 4.17 -5.43
CA ASP A 135 9.95 3.26 -6.29
C ASP A 135 9.03 2.77 -7.44
N PRO A 136 9.39 2.98 -8.72
CA PRO A 136 8.50 2.66 -9.84
C PRO A 136 8.11 1.19 -9.94
N GLU A 137 9.02 0.26 -9.62
CA GLU A 137 8.76 -1.18 -9.72
C GLU A 137 7.84 -1.65 -8.60
N LEU A 138 8.06 -1.16 -7.37
CA LEU A 138 7.13 -1.42 -6.27
C LEU A 138 5.77 -0.75 -6.52
N ALA A 139 5.74 0.44 -7.10
CA ALA A 139 4.49 1.12 -7.42
C ALA A 139 3.69 0.34 -8.48
N ALA A 140 4.37 -0.18 -9.51
CA ALA A 140 3.77 -1.05 -10.51
C ALA A 140 3.18 -2.33 -9.88
N ASP A 141 3.90 -2.99 -8.98
CA ASP A 141 3.36 -4.14 -8.25
C ASP A 141 2.21 -3.76 -7.30
N GLY A 142 2.26 -2.57 -6.69
CA GLY A 142 1.16 -2.00 -5.92
C GLY A 142 -0.11 -1.83 -6.74
N ILE A 143 -0.01 -1.42 -8.01
CA ILE A 143 -1.16 -1.32 -8.92
C ILE A 143 -1.72 -2.73 -9.18
N ALA A 144 -0.86 -3.71 -9.42
CA ALA A 144 -1.29 -5.11 -9.56
C ALA A 144 -2.04 -5.59 -8.31
N GLU A 145 -1.54 -5.28 -7.11
CA GLU A 145 -2.15 -5.67 -5.83
C GLU A 145 -3.55 -5.05 -5.62
N VAL A 146 -3.74 -3.80 -6.05
CA VAL A 146 -5.07 -3.18 -6.04
C VAL A 146 -6.06 -4.05 -6.83
N PHE A 147 -5.67 -4.54 -8.01
CA PHE A 147 -6.57 -5.29 -8.88
C PHE A 147 -6.68 -6.79 -8.54
N ASP A 148 -5.61 -7.41 -8.06
CA ASP A 148 -5.56 -8.86 -7.76
C ASP A 148 -6.05 -9.21 -6.34
N THR A 149 -5.93 -8.26 -5.40
CA THR A 149 -6.19 -8.49 -3.98
C THR A 149 -7.30 -7.57 -3.47
N PHE A 150 -7.15 -6.26 -3.55
CA PHE A 150 -8.07 -5.36 -2.85
C PHE A 150 -9.41 -5.20 -3.55
N ALA A 151 -9.45 -4.87 -4.83
CA ALA A 151 -10.70 -4.66 -5.55
C ALA A 151 -11.63 -5.89 -5.50
N PRO A 152 -11.15 -7.15 -5.70
CA PRO A 152 -11.97 -8.34 -5.51
C PRO A 152 -12.54 -8.45 -4.10
N ARG A 153 -11.74 -8.17 -3.06
CA ARG A 153 -12.21 -8.19 -1.67
C ARG A 153 -13.25 -7.13 -1.36
N GLN A 154 -13.13 -5.94 -1.94
CA GLN A 154 -14.11 -4.88 -1.76
C GLN A 154 -15.44 -5.24 -2.43
N ILE A 155 -15.39 -5.90 -3.59
CA ILE A 155 -16.58 -6.42 -4.29
C ILE A 155 -17.22 -7.55 -3.48
N GLU A 156 -16.44 -8.53 -3.03
CA GLU A 156 -16.93 -9.66 -2.23
C GLU A 156 -17.56 -9.20 -0.90
N ALA A 157 -17.00 -8.16 -0.29
CA ALA A 157 -17.55 -7.55 0.93
C ALA A 157 -18.76 -6.62 0.67
N GLY A 158 -19.21 -6.45 -0.57
CA GLY A 158 -20.34 -5.59 -0.94
C GLY A 158 -20.07 -4.08 -0.79
N ARG A 159 -18.80 -3.67 -0.70
CA ARG A 159 -18.39 -2.26 -0.56
C ARG A 159 -18.10 -1.58 -1.90
N ALA A 160 -17.84 -2.37 -2.94
CA ALA A 160 -17.67 -1.92 -4.31
C ALA A 160 -18.51 -2.77 -5.28
N ALA A 161 -18.82 -2.24 -6.46
CA ALA A 161 -19.45 -3.00 -7.53
C ALA A 161 -18.38 -3.51 -8.52
N ALA A 162 -18.64 -4.65 -9.15
CA ALA A 162 -17.82 -5.07 -10.28
C ALA A 162 -17.89 -4.03 -11.42
N PRO A 163 -16.77 -3.69 -12.06
CA PRO A 163 -16.73 -2.68 -13.11
C PRO A 163 -17.57 -3.13 -14.32
N ALA A 164 -18.42 -2.23 -14.82
CA ALA A 164 -19.28 -2.52 -15.98
C ALA A 164 -18.52 -2.50 -17.33
N CYS A 165 -17.35 -1.88 -17.36
CA CYS A 165 -16.46 -1.83 -18.52
C CYS A 165 -15.00 -1.85 -18.06
N ALA A 166 -14.10 -2.17 -18.99
CA ALA A 166 -12.66 -2.14 -18.73
C ALA A 166 -12.10 -0.71 -18.68
N VAL A 167 -11.12 -0.50 -17.80
CA VAL A 167 -10.25 0.68 -17.77
C VAL A 167 -8.80 0.23 -17.90
N GLY A 168 -8.07 0.85 -18.82
CA GLY A 168 -6.64 0.59 -19.05
C GLY A 168 -5.75 1.47 -18.18
N PHE A 169 -4.66 0.92 -17.69
CA PHE A 169 -3.64 1.63 -16.91
C PHE A 169 -2.28 1.38 -17.56
N GLU A 170 -1.48 2.42 -17.76
CA GLU A 170 -0.15 2.33 -18.38
C GLU A 170 0.87 3.15 -17.59
N ALA A 171 1.81 2.46 -16.94
CA ALA A 171 2.94 3.08 -16.26
C ALA A 171 4.02 3.44 -17.29
N THR A 172 4.26 4.73 -17.51
CA THR A 172 5.14 5.21 -18.58
C THR A 172 6.63 5.04 -18.26
N ASP A 173 6.97 4.94 -16.98
CA ASP A 173 8.33 4.82 -16.45
C ASP A 173 8.81 3.37 -16.34
N THR A 174 7.90 2.40 -16.17
CA THR A 174 8.22 0.96 -16.17
C THR A 174 7.80 0.23 -17.45
N GLY A 175 6.90 0.83 -18.25
CA GLY A 175 6.29 0.19 -19.41
C GLY A 175 5.24 -0.88 -19.06
N SER A 176 4.89 -1.01 -17.78
CA SER A 176 3.87 -1.95 -17.31
C SER A 176 2.46 -1.47 -17.66
N SER A 177 1.54 -2.40 -17.89
CA SER A 177 0.14 -2.08 -18.20
C SER A 177 -0.84 -3.07 -17.57
N TRP A 178 -2.01 -2.56 -17.17
CA TRP A 178 -3.08 -3.35 -16.57
C TRP A 178 -4.42 -3.02 -17.21
N THR A 179 -5.38 -3.94 -17.09
CA THR A 179 -6.78 -3.70 -17.46
C THR A 179 -7.65 -4.13 -16.30
N TYR A 180 -8.43 -3.20 -15.77
CA TYR A 180 -9.41 -3.47 -14.72
C TYR A 180 -10.82 -3.49 -15.30
N GLY A 181 -11.46 -4.65 -15.27
CA GLY A 181 -12.83 -4.87 -15.74
C GLY A 181 -12.93 -5.62 -17.08
N PRO A 182 -14.17 -5.89 -17.53
CA PRO A 182 -14.40 -6.76 -18.67
C PRO A 182 -14.28 -6.04 -20.03
N GLY A 183 -13.81 -6.78 -21.04
CA GLY A 183 -13.80 -6.34 -22.43
C GLY A 183 -12.64 -5.39 -22.78
N ALA A 184 -12.78 -4.70 -23.92
CA ALA A 184 -11.82 -3.68 -24.33
C ALA A 184 -11.97 -2.42 -23.48
N PRO A 185 -10.88 -1.74 -23.09
CA PRO A 185 -10.95 -0.53 -22.28
C PRO A 185 -11.79 0.57 -22.94
N ALA A 186 -12.81 1.07 -22.23
CA ALA A 186 -13.59 2.23 -22.65
C ALA A 186 -12.78 3.54 -22.53
N ALA A 187 -11.83 3.54 -21.59
CA ALA A 187 -10.85 4.59 -21.39
C ALA A 187 -9.55 4.00 -20.84
N SER A 188 -8.46 4.77 -20.95
CA SER A 188 -7.19 4.47 -20.32
C SER A 188 -6.59 5.70 -19.65
N VAL A 189 -5.76 5.44 -18.64
CA VAL A 189 -4.94 6.43 -17.96
C VAL A 189 -3.47 6.01 -18.00
N SER A 190 -2.60 6.96 -18.31
CA SER A 190 -1.16 6.76 -18.30
C SER A 190 -0.47 7.80 -17.43
N GLY A 191 0.61 7.41 -16.74
CA GLY A 191 1.44 8.29 -15.93
C GLY A 191 2.61 7.53 -15.32
N ALA A 192 3.38 8.15 -14.42
CA ALA A 192 4.35 7.41 -13.62
C ALA A 192 3.64 6.36 -12.76
N ALA A 193 4.26 5.20 -12.53
CA ALA A 193 3.66 4.13 -11.72
C ALA A 193 3.27 4.63 -10.31
N GLY A 194 4.10 5.49 -9.73
CA GLY A 194 3.82 6.13 -8.44
C GLY A 194 2.53 6.94 -8.44
N ASP A 195 2.30 7.77 -9.46
CA ASP A 195 1.12 8.63 -9.55
C ASP A 195 -0.15 7.80 -9.78
N LEU A 196 -0.07 6.77 -10.61
CA LEU A 196 -1.17 5.83 -10.83
C LEU A 196 -1.53 5.07 -9.55
N LEU A 197 -0.54 4.61 -8.79
CA LEU A 197 -0.78 3.94 -7.51
C LEU A 197 -1.41 4.89 -6.50
N LEU A 198 -0.87 6.11 -6.36
CA LEU A 198 -1.41 7.11 -5.45
C LEU A 198 -2.83 7.53 -5.85
N MET A 199 -3.15 7.60 -7.15
CA MET A 199 -4.52 7.82 -7.62
C MET A 199 -5.44 6.67 -7.19
N LEU A 200 -5.04 5.42 -7.37
CA LEU A 200 -5.84 4.25 -6.99
C LEU A 200 -6.07 4.15 -5.47
N TRP A 201 -5.11 4.62 -4.66
CA TRP A 201 -5.26 4.75 -3.21
C TRP A 201 -5.95 6.06 -2.78
N GLY A 202 -6.37 6.93 -3.70
CA GLY A 202 -7.06 8.18 -3.38
C GLY A 202 -6.18 9.28 -2.78
N ARG A 203 -4.85 9.18 -2.95
CA ARG A 203 -3.87 10.20 -2.57
C ARG A 203 -3.69 11.27 -3.64
N LEU A 204 -3.87 10.90 -4.92
CA LEU A 204 -3.89 11.84 -6.02
C LEU A 204 -5.28 11.90 -6.67
N PRO A 205 -5.76 13.10 -7.06
CA PRO A 205 -7.00 13.21 -7.80
C PRO A 205 -6.81 12.63 -9.21
N ALA A 206 -7.87 12.02 -9.77
CA ALA A 206 -7.84 11.49 -11.14
C ALA A 206 -7.61 12.57 -12.23
N GLY A 207 -7.62 13.86 -11.87
CA GLY A 207 -7.30 14.99 -12.74
C GLY A 207 -5.91 15.59 -12.50
N ASP A 208 -5.06 14.90 -11.73
CA ASP A 208 -3.68 15.32 -11.54
C ASP A 208 -2.96 15.49 -12.89
N PRO A 209 -2.16 16.57 -13.08
CA PRO A 209 -1.47 16.82 -14.34
C PRO A 209 -0.47 15.73 -14.76
N GLY A 210 0.01 14.90 -13.84
CA GLY A 210 0.85 13.73 -14.13
C GLY A 210 0.09 12.57 -14.80
N LEU A 211 -1.25 12.64 -14.84
CA LEU A 211 -2.13 11.59 -15.35
C LEU A 211 -2.79 12.01 -16.67
N VAL A 212 -2.52 11.24 -17.72
CA VAL A 212 -3.05 11.49 -19.06
C VAL A 212 -4.15 10.48 -19.37
N TRP A 213 -5.38 10.97 -19.55
CA TRP A 213 -6.55 10.16 -19.90
C TRP A 213 -6.82 10.14 -21.40
N LYS A 214 -7.26 9.00 -21.91
CA LYS A 214 -7.79 8.81 -23.26
C LYS A 214 -9.11 8.02 -23.20
N GLY A 215 -10.02 8.29 -24.13
CA GLY A 215 -11.32 7.61 -24.21
C GLY A 215 -12.40 8.22 -23.30
N ASP A 216 -13.39 7.40 -22.93
CA ASP A 216 -14.55 7.83 -22.14
C ASP A 216 -14.25 7.89 -20.63
N ARG A 217 -13.92 9.10 -20.15
CA ARG A 217 -13.57 9.33 -18.75
C ARG A 217 -14.77 9.18 -17.80
N GLU A 218 -15.99 9.38 -18.28
CA GLU A 218 -17.18 9.18 -17.46
C GLU A 218 -17.40 7.69 -17.20
N ALA A 219 -17.25 6.85 -18.24
CA ALA A 219 -17.28 5.40 -18.11
C ALA A 219 -16.14 4.86 -17.22
N ALA A 220 -14.93 5.39 -17.34
CA ALA A 220 -13.84 5.01 -16.44
C ALA A 220 -14.09 5.44 -15.00
N GLY A 221 -14.54 6.68 -14.79
CA GLY A 221 -14.94 7.16 -13.46
C GLY A 221 -16.02 6.26 -12.85
N ALA A 222 -16.98 5.82 -13.67
CA ALA A 222 -18.02 4.89 -13.29
C ALA A 222 -17.53 3.50 -12.88
N ALA A 223 -16.53 2.96 -13.60
CA ALA A 223 -15.91 1.68 -13.33
C ALA A 223 -15.01 1.69 -12.08
N LEU A 224 -14.46 2.85 -11.72
CA LEU A 224 -13.63 3.06 -10.53
C LEU A 224 -14.43 3.62 -9.33
N ARG A 225 -15.77 3.61 -9.39
CA ARG A 225 -16.60 4.10 -8.28
C ARG A 225 -16.52 3.18 -7.06
N GLY A 226 -16.35 3.80 -5.91
CA GLY A 226 -16.30 3.13 -4.61
C GLY A 226 -14.87 2.82 -4.17
N PRO A 227 -14.70 2.29 -2.95
CA PRO A 227 -13.38 1.92 -2.45
C PRO A 227 -12.84 0.72 -3.24
N LEU A 228 -11.80 0.94 -4.07
CA LEU A 228 -11.00 -0.15 -4.65
C LEU A 228 -10.06 -0.75 -3.61
N VAL A 229 -9.74 0.03 -2.59
CA VAL A 229 -8.86 -0.30 -1.47
C VAL A 229 -9.59 -0.11 -0.14
N ALA A 230 -9.02 -0.64 0.95
CA ALA A 230 -9.64 -0.58 2.28
C ALA A 230 -9.40 0.76 2.99
#